data_AF-A0A0A8WZ93-F1
#
_entry.id   AF-A0A0A8WZ93-F1
#
_cell.length_a   1.000
_cell.length_b   1.000
_cell.length_c   1.000
_cell.angle_alpha   90.00
_cell.angle_beta   90.00
_cell.angle_gamma   90.00
#
_symmetry.space_group_name_H-M   'P 1'
#
loop_
_entity.id
_entity.type
_entity.pdbx_description
1 polymer ?
#
loop_
_entity_poly.entity_id
_entity_poly.type
_entity_poly.pdbx_seq_one_letter_code
_entity_poly.pdbx_strand_id
1 'polypeptide(L)'
;MATSRAIVYVGQMGADTFTQALNGVLYTEDQIGFMADRILWTEGQIGVMADRIVYVVELSQFNTIKAMYMVMNMSFMGMDSMMNNMFKYAISVNPVSYIPWLSRNGYANPPYPNTYYGKE
;
A
#
# COMPACT_ATOMS: atom_id res chain seq x y z
N MET A 1 -0.66 34.78 -40.85
CA MET A 1 -1.33 33.61 -41.46
C MET A 1 -2.52 34.11 -42.25
N ALA A 2 -2.56 33.84 -43.56
CA ALA A 2 -3.73 34.19 -44.38
C ALA A 2 -4.67 32.98 -44.44
N THR A 3 -5.88 33.12 -43.92
CA THR A 3 -6.94 32.10 -44.06
C THR A 3 -7.80 32.47 -45.27
N SER A 4 -7.87 31.59 -46.26
CA SER A 4 -8.78 31.72 -47.40
C SER A 4 -10.11 31.06 -47.06
N ARG A 5 -11.23 31.74 -47.34
CA ARG A 5 -12.59 31.21 -47.18
C ARG A 5 -13.09 30.76 -48.55
N ALA A 6 -13.35 29.47 -48.72
CA ALA A 6 -13.96 28.91 -49.92
C ALA A 6 -15.43 28.57 -49.64
N ILE A 7 -16.32 28.99 -50.54
CA ILE A 7 -17.73 28.57 -50.55
C ILE A 7 -17.86 27.53 -51.66
N VAL A 8 -18.25 26.30 -51.30
CA VAL A 8 -18.39 25.17 -52.24
C VAL A 8 -19.87 24.84 -52.36
N TYR A 9 -20.38 24.82 -53.58
CA TYR A 9 -21.75 24.41 -53.89
C TYR A 9 -21.76 22.96 -54.31
N VAL A 10 -22.63 22.16 -53.69
CA VAL A 10 -22.82 20.74 -54.01
C VAL A 10 -24.28 20.51 -54.42
N GLY A 11 -24.50 19.64 -55.41
CA GLY A 11 -25.85 19.17 -55.73
C GLY A 11 -26.43 18.30 -54.61
N GLN A 12 -27.74 18.02 -54.63
CA GLN A 12 -28.42 17.26 -53.57
C GLN A 12 -27.72 15.96 -53.20
N MET A 13 -27.30 15.15 -54.18
CA MET A 13 -26.58 13.90 -53.92
C MET A 13 -25.28 14.10 -53.11
N GLY A 14 -24.56 15.20 -53.32
CA GLY A 14 -23.37 15.56 -52.54
C GLY A 14 -23.71 15.99 -51.12
N ALA A 15 -24.81 16.72 -50.93
CA ALA A 15 -25.31 17.11 -49.62
C ALA A 15 -25.79 15.91 -48.80
N ASP A 16 -26.47 14.94 -49.44
CA ASP A 16 -26.93 13.71 -48.79
C ASP A 16 -25.76 12.83 -48.35
N THR A 17 -24.74 12.68 -49.21
CA THR A 17 -23.52 11.93 -48.91
C THR A 17 -22.74 12.56 -47.75
N PHE A 18 -22.63 13.89 -47.74
CA PHE A 18 -21.99 14.63 -46.65
C PHE A 18 -22.74 14.42 -45.32
N THR A 19 -24.08 14.51 -45.35
CA THR A 19 -24.93 14.30 -44.17
C THR A 19 -24.80 12.88 -43.64
N GLN A 20 -24.78 11.87 -44.52
CA GLN A 20 -24.60 10.48 -44.13
C GLN A 20 -23.23 10.23 -43.48
N ALA A 21 -22.17 10.81 -44.04
CA ALA A 21 -20.83 10.72 -43.46
C ALA A 21 -20.77 11.36 -42.07
N LEU A 22 -21.39 12.54 -41.91
CA LEU A 22 -21.48 13.23 -40.62
C LEU A 22 -22.22 12.39 -39.59
N ASN A 23 -23.36 11.79 -39.96
CA ASN A 23 -24.12 10.90 -39.08
C ASN A 23 -23.31 9.66 -38.69
N GLY A 24 -22.51 9.10 -39.60
CA GLY A 24 -21.60 7.98 -39.29
C GLY A 24 -20.51 8.37 -38.30
N VAL A 25 -19.95 9.58 -38.42
CA VAL A 25 -18.98 10.12 -37.46
C VAL A 25 -19.62 10.34 -36.10
N LEU A 26 -20.79 10.98 -36.03
CA LEU A 26 -21.51 11.22 -34.78
C LEU A 26 -21.89 9.92 -34.07
N TYR A 27 -22.33 8.90 -34.82
CA TYR A 27 -22.60 7.58 -34.24
C TYR A 27 -21.35 6.96 -33.61
N THR A 28 -20.20 7.12 -34.26
CA THR A 28 -18.92 6.60 -33.74
C THR A 28 -18.47 7.39 -32.50
N GLU A 29 -18.68 8.71 -32.49
CA GLU A 29 -18.42 9.57 -31.34
C GLU A 29 -19.22 9.10 -30.12
N ASP A 30 -20.53 8.86 -30.29
CA ASP A 30 -21.39 8.37 -29.20
C ASP A 30 -20.88 7.04 -28.63
N GLN A 31 -20.47 6.10 -29.49
CA GLN A 31 -19.90 4.82 -29.06
C GLN A 31 -18.60 5.01 -28.28
N ILE A 32 -17.74 5.93 -28.71
CA ILE A 32 -16.52 6.29 -27.99
C ILE A 32 -16.85 6.91 -26.63
N GLY A 33 -17.88 7.76 -26.56
CA GLY A 33 -18.39 8.32 -25.30
C GLY A 33 -18.79 7.23 -24.30
N PHE A 34 -19.59 6.26 -24.73
CA PHE A 34 -19.96 5.12 -23.87
C PHE A 34 -18.76 4.27 -23.44
N MET A 35 -17.74 4.12 -24.28
CA MET A 35 -16.51 3.43 -23.90
C MET A 35 -15.71 4.23 -22.88
N ALA A 36 -15.62 5.55 -23.05
CA ALA A 36 -14.94 6.44 -22.11
C ALA A 36 -15.57 6.39 -20.72
N ASP A 37 -16.90 6.39 -20.63
CA ASP A 37 -17.62 6.26 -19.35
C ASP A 37 -17.31 4.93 -18.64
N ARG A 38 -17.21 3.83 -19.40
CA ARG A 38 -16.84 2.52 -18.83
C ARG A 38 -15.38 2.49 -18.37
N ILE A 39 -14.48 3.16 -19.07
CA ILE A 39 -13.07 3.29 -18.66
C ILE A 39 -13.00 4.06 -17.34
N LEU A 40 -13.69 5.20 -17.25
CA LEU A 40 -13.74 6.02 -16.03
C LEU A 40 -14.28 5.21 -14.83
N TRP A 41 -15.33 4.42 -15.04
CA TRP A 41 -15.85 3.52 -14.01
C TRP A 41 -14.81 2.51 -13.54
N THR A 42 -14.09 1.90 -14.49
CA THR A 42 -13.06 0.90 -14.20
C THR A 42 -11.88 1.49 -13.45
N GLU A 43 -11.45 2.71 -13.80
CA GLU A 43 -10.42 3.45 -13.07
C GLU A 43 -10.82 3.68 -11.61
N GLY A 44 -12.08 4.04 -11.35
CA GLY A 44 -12.60 4.17 -9.99
C GLY A 44 -12.48 2.88 -9.18
N GLN A 45 -12.82 1.73 -9.79
CA GLN A 45 -12.67 0.43 -9.14
C GLN A 45 -11.19 0.08 -8.87
N ILE A 46 -10.29 0.41 -9.79
CA ILE A 46 -8.84 0.22 -9.63
C ILE A 46 -8.32 1.06 -8.45
N GLY A 47 -8.77 2.30 -8.31
CA GLY A 47 -8.42 3.16 -7.16
C GLY A 47 -8.80 2.52 -5.82
N VAL A 48 -10.03 2.01 -5.70
CA VAL A 48 -10.48 1.31 -4.49
C VAL A 48 -9.65 0.04 -4.21
N MET A 49 -9.26 -0.69 -5.26
CA MET A 49 -8.36 -1.84 -5.10
C MET A 49 -6.96 -1.43 -4.65
N ALA A 50 -6.43 -0.32 -5.18
CA ALA A 50 -5.13 0.21 -4.78
C ALA A 50 -5.10 0.56 -3.28
N ASP A 51 -6.14 1.24 -2.77
CA ASP A 51 -6.26 1.57 -1.35
C ASP A 51 -6.26 0.32 -0.46
N ARG A 52 -6.98 -0.74 -0.88
CA ARG A 52 -7.01 -2.02 -0.16
C ARG A 52 -5.64 -2.70 -0.14
N ILE A 53 -4.90 -2.64 -1.23
CA ILE A 53 -3.53 -3.18 -1.30
C ILE A 53 -2.63 -2.46 -0.32
N VAL A 54 -2.67 -1.12 -0.29
CA VAL A 54 -1.90 -0.30 0.65
C VAL A 54 -2.20 -0.71 2.10
N TYR A 55 -3.48 -0.83 2.46
CA TYR A 55 -3.88 -1.27 3.79
C TYR A 55 -3.33 -2.65 4.18
N VAL A 56 -3.40 -3.63 3.28
CA VAL A 56 -2.86 -4.98 3.54
C VAL A 56 -1.34 -4.97 3.68
N VAL A 57 -0.65 -4.16 2.88
CA VAL A 57 0.80 -3.99 2.95
C VAL A 57 1.20 -3.40 4.30
N GLU A 58 0.53 -2.34 4.75
CA GLU A 58 0.79 -1.72 6.05
C GLU A 58 0.54 -2.69 7.22
N LEU A 59 -0.55 -3.45 7.19
CA LEU A 59 -0.86 -4.46 8.20
C LEU A 59 0.18 -5.59 8.22
N SER A 60 0.64 -6.03 7.04
CA SER A 60 1.70 -7.04 6.90
C SER A 60 3.04 -6.53 7.42
N GLN A 61 3.39 -5.28 7.11
CA GLN A 61 4.58 -4.61 7.64
C GLN A 61 4.51 -4.51 9.17
N PHE A 62 3.35 -4.16 9.74
CA PHE A 62 3.16 -4.11 11.20
C PHE A 62 3.30 -5.48 11.87
N ASN A 63 2.75 -6.55 11.28
CA ASN A 63 2.93 -7.91 11.80
C ASN A 63 4.38 -8.38 11.67
N THR A 64 5.09 -7.94 10.62
CA THR A 64 6.53 -8.16 10.47
C THR A 64 7.31 -7.46 11.60
N ILE A 65 6.89 -6.25 12.00
CA ILE A 65 7.42 -5.50 13.15
C ILE A 65 7.12 -6.17 14.51
N LYS A 66 6.12 -7.04 14.58
CA LYS A 66 5.82 -7.82 15.79
C LYS A 66 6.66 -9.10 15.87
N ALA A 67 6.87 -9.78 14.74
CA ALA A 67 7.82 -10.90 14.61
C ALA A 67 9.27 -10.46 14.85
N MET A 68 9.52 -9.16 14.73
CA MET A 68 10.78 -8.50 15.00
C MET A 68 11.25 -8.72 16.45
N TYR A 69 10.45 -8.59 17.51
CA TYR A 69 10.96 -8.89 18.87
C TYR A 69 11.49 -10.34 18.98
N MET A 70 12.77 -10.51 19.34
CA MET A 70 13.43 -11.83 19.48
C MET A 70 13.91 -12.06 20.90
N VAL A 71 13.71 -13.29 21.40
CA VAL A 71 14.23 -13.74 22.69
C VAL A 71 15.76 -13.76 22.63
N MET A 72 16.41 -12.98 23.51
CA MET A 72 17.87 -12.91 23.62
C MET A 72 18.46 -13.98 24.53
N ASN A 73 17.82 -14.23 25.67
CA ASN A 73 18.34 -15.17 26.67
C ASN A 73 17.18 -15.76 27.46
N MET A 74 17.31 -17.03 27.84
CA MET A 74 16.40 -17.72 28.74
C MET A 74 17.22 -18.46 29.80
N SER A 75 17.00 -18.16 31.07
CA SER A 75 17.73 -18.76 32.20
C SER A 75 16.77 -19.46 33.16
N PHE A 76 17.12 -20.67 33.58
CA PHE A 76 16.32 -21.44 34.54
C PHE A 76 16.50 -20.90 35.96
N MET A 77 15.38 -20.66 36.64
CA MET A 77 15.34 -20.04 37.97
C MET A 77 14.87 -21.00 39.07
N GLY A 78 14.67 -22.28 38.77
CA GLY A 78 14.16 -23.27 39.72
C GLY A 78 12.70 -23.66 39.46
N MET A 79 12.12 -24.46 40.36
CA MET A 79 10.71 -24.83 40.31
C MET A 79 9.90 -23.93 41.23
N ASP A 80 8.76 -23.46 40.77
CA ASP A 80 7.86 -22.65 41.57
C ASP A 80 6.85 -23.55 42.29
N SER A 81 7.02 -23.69 43.62
CA SER A 81 6.16 -24.51 44.47
C SER A 81 4.73 -23.98 44.57
N MET A 82 4.50 -22.71 44.24
CA MET A 82 3.16 -22.12 44.18
C MET A 82 2.48 -22.38 42.83
N MET A 83 3.22 -22.80 41.80
CA MET A 83 2.69 -23.17 40.48
C MET A 83 2.91 -24.66 40.20
N ASN A 84 2.50 -25.52 41.14
CA ASN A 84 2.53 -26.98 40.98
C ASN A 84 3.90 -27.53 40.52
N ASN A 85 4.98 -26.99 41.10
CA ASN A 85 6.37 -27.35 40.79
C ASN A 85 6.75 -27.19 39.31
N MET A 86 6.13 -26.23 38.61
CA MET A 86 6.51 -25.90 37.24
C MET A 86 7.89 -25.23 37.19
N PHE A 87 8.64 -25.53 36.13
CA PHE A 87 9.95 -24.95 35.87
C PHE A 87 9.83 -23.46 35.52
N LYS A 88 10.53 -22.61 36.27
CA LYS A 88 10.55 -21.16 36.11
C LYS A 88 11.76 -20.73 35.29
N TYR A 89 11.54 -19.85 34.32
CA TYR A 89 12.60 -19.28 33.49
C TYR A 89 12.51 -17.76 33.44
N ALA A 90 13.64 -17.07 33.50
CA ALA A 90 13.77 -15.65 33.16
C ALA A 90 14.08 -15.52 31.67
N ILE A 91 13.29 -14.73 30.95
CA ILE A 91 13.48 -14.48 29.52
C ILE A 91 13.82 -13.00 29.31
N SER A 92 14.92 -12.73 28.63
CA SER A 92 15.29 -11.40 28.14
C SER A 92 14.98 -11.32 26.64
N VAL A 93 14.29 -10.27 26.20
CA VAL A 93 13.90 -10.04 24.80
C VAL A 93 14.54 -8.75 24.31
N ASN A 94 15.00 -8.73 23.06
CA ASN A 94 15.41 -7.48 22.42
C ASN A 94 14.28 -6.97 21.53
N PRO A 95 13.95 -5.67 21.62
CA PRO A 95 13.27 -5.03 20.52
C PRO A 95 14.16 -5.09 19.27
N VAL A 96 13.60 -5.30 18.09
CA VAL A 96 14.41 -5.21 16.84
C VAL A 96 14.97 -3.81 16.57
N SER A 97 14.64 -2.81 17.39
CA SER A 97 15.43 -1.58 17.40
C SER A 97 16.93 -1.81 17.72
N TYR A 98 17.33 -2.98 18.23
CA TYR A 98 18.73 -3.37 18.44
C TYR A 98 19.41 -4.02 17.23
N ILE A 99 18.75 -4.10 16.08
CA ILE A 99 19.43 -4.46 14.83
C ILE A 99 20.38 -3.30 14.44
N PRO A 100 21.70 -3.53 14.28
CA PRO A 100 22.70 -2.46 14.22
C PRO A 100 22.50 -1.38 13.13
N TRP A 101 21.74 -1.66 12.07
CA TRP A 101 21.48 -0.73 10.97
C TRP A 101 20.16 0.05 11.09
N LEU A 102 19.26 -0.29 12.02
CA LEU A 102 18.02 0.46 12.30
C LEU A 102 18.22 1.63 13.29
N SER A 103 19.38 1.69 13.96
CA SER A 103 19.77 2.68 14.97
C SER A 103 20.38 3.98 14.40
N ARG A 104 19.98 4.44 13.20
CA ARG A 104 20.59 5.65 12.60
C ARG A 104 20.01 6.99 13.09
N ASN A 105 18.88 6.99 13.80
CA ASN A 105 18.22 8.20 14.29
C ASN A 105 18.10 8.27 15.82
N GLY A 106 19.25 8.33 16.50
CA GLY A 106 19.37 9.13 17.73
C GLY A 106 18.91 8.54 19.07
N TYR A 107 18.56 7.26 19.18
CA TYR A 107 18.38 6.65 20.51
C TYR A 107 19.75 6.37 21.13
N ALA A 108 20.18 7.28 22.00
CA ALA A 108 21.34 7.08 22.85
C ALA A 108 21.17 5.75 23.61
N ASN A 109 22.18 4.90 23.49
CA ASN A 109 22.31 3.64 24.22
C ASN A 109 22.06 3.93 25.71
N PRO A 110 21.05 3.33 26.38
CA PRO A 110 20.91 3.49 27.82
C PRO A 110 22.18 2.93 28.48
N PRO A 111 22.75 3.60 29.49
CA PRO A 111 23.81 2.99 30.28
C PRO A 111 23.23 1.72 30.89
N TYR A 112 23.93 0.60 30.66
CA TYR A 112 23.60 -0.71 31.22
C TYR A 112 23.01 -0.58 32.64
N PRO A 113 21.85 -1.21 32.95
CA PRO A 113 21.49 -1.34 34.35
C PRO A 113 22.58 -2.20 34.99
N ASN A 114 23.24 -1.60 35.98
CA ASN A 114 24.25 -2.23 36.83
C ASN A 114 23.89 -3.68 37.15
N THR A 115 24.93 -4.51 37.15
CA THR A 115 24.98 -5.82 37.80
C THR A 115 24.32 -5.76 39.18
N TYR A 116 23.05 -6.12 39.26
CA TYR A 116 22.42 -6.52 40.52
C TYR A 116 22.68 -8.01 40.71
N TYR A 117 23.91 -8.32 41.13
CA TYR A 117 24.09 -9.39 42.11
C TYR A 117 23.74 -8.79 43.47
N GLY A 118 22.65 -9.25 44.07
CA GLY A 118 22.21 -8.76 45.36
C GLY A 118 21.16 -9.67 45.99
N LYS A 119 21.66 -10.71 46.66
CA LYS A 119 21.18 -11.29 47.93
C LYS A 119 19.66 -11.38 48.12
N GLU A 120 19.13 -12.60 48.00
CA GLU A 120 18.61 -13.42 49.10
C GLU A 120 18.35 -14.85 48.59
#